data_AF-A0A8H5VL36-F1
#
_entry.id   AF-A0A8H5VL36-F1
#
_cell.length_a   1.000
_cell.length_b   1.000
_cell.length_c   1.000
_cell.angle_alpha   90.00
_cell.angle_beta   90.00
_cell.angle_gamma   90.00
#
_symmetry.space_group_name_H-M   'P 1'
#
loop_
_entity.id
_entity.type
_entity.pdbx_description
1 polymer ?
#
loop_
_entity_poly.entity_id
_entity_poly.type
_entity_poly.pdbx_seq_one_letter_code
_entity_poly.pdbx_strand_id
1 'polypeptide(L)'
;MDSLPDEIISIIITNATAHELAQLSRTCKRLNRLAEPLLWTNIEFHHHTFHEARDSKKPAPLICAAQRFYHWDTEYPGQCKAETFFEILQDLLIEDIDRLKELCSRVESICTVVRSKIDFWQILPYFTNVKALELYGDSSSFDQDEHRSFCPSSPILKKLRYVKIDGSIPTAVASWILESCSTVKRLELGLLDKPIESRETMEDGFPRLPEDIYSPPEDPTYGRLWGWAVIPRPLSGFLPFHKDAESFRLPRLRHLHLCQPSQSNLSARMVSYFWSTIAEVSAHKDWRQILQSSCETLETLSVEQQIGIEHGDGAVDEAEGFFRRDQNGLGSERLMNMLERALTEIRFSALKRVYLKGIVVGSKERGEPIGDVPGGRFMRFLQTKGIACEARLGEGYWFDGEYGTGPPAECDARDDDWEEELLASVDGQL
;
A
#
# COMPACT_ATOMS: atom_id res chain seq x y z
N MET A 1 -43.94 6.31 -2.44
CA MET A 1 -42.92 6.17 -1.40
C MET A 1 -43.55 5.89 -0.05
N ASP A 2 -44.45 6.75 0.45
CA ASP A 2 -45.02 6.59 1.79
C ASP A 2 -45.85 5.32 2.02
N SER A 3 -46.45 4.75 0.97
CA SER A 3 -47.24 3.52 1.02
C SER A 3 -46.44 2.23 0.79
N LEU A 4 -45.17 2.31 0.40
CA LEU A 4 -44.34 1.12 0.16
C LEU A 4 -43.86 0.54 1.49
N PRO A 5 -43.66 -0.79 1.63
CA PRO A 5 -42.99 -1.39 2.79
C PRO A 5 -41.50 -0.98 2.88
N ASP A 6 -40.94 -1.00 4.09
CA ASP A 6 -39.54 -0.64 4.33
C ASP A 6 -38.58 -1.53 3.54
N GLU A 7 -38.88 -2.82 3.38
CA GLU A 7 -38.07 -3.78 2.63
C GLU A 7 -37.95 -3.40 1.15
N ILE A 8 -39.05 -2.91 0.57
CA ILE A 8 -39.06 -2.46 -0.83
C ILE A 8 -38.26 -1.18 -0.98
N ILE A 9 -38.40 -0.24 -0.05
CA ILE A 9 -37.61 1.00 -0.05
C ILE A 9 -36.12 0.67 0.11
N SER A 10 -35.75 -0.23 1.03
CA SER A 10 -34.36 -0.69 1.20
C SER A 10 -33.77 -1.26 -0.08
N ILE A 11 -34.50 -2.10 -0.82
CA ILE A 11 -34.05 -2.63 -2.11
C ILE A 11 -33.82 -1.50 -3.12
N ILE A 12 -34.73 -0.51 -3.17
CA ILE A 12 -34.61 0.64 -4.08
C ILE A 12 -33.34 1.45 -3.76
N ILE A 13 -33.13 1.79 -2.49
CA ILE A 13 -32.02 2.67 -2.08
C ILE A 13 -30.67 1.96 -2.00
N THR A 14 -30.62 0.63 -2.06
CA THR A 14 -29.35 -0.14 -2.02
C THR A 14 -28.43 0.19 -3.20
N ASN A 15 -29.02 0.62 -4.34
CA ASN A 15 -28.26 1.03 -5.53
C ASN A 15 -28.15 2.56 -5.68
N ALA A 16 -28.63 3.32 -4.70
CA ALA A 16 -28.53 4.78 -4.73
C ALA A 16 -27.09 5.21 -4.48
N THR A 17 -26.67 6.29 -5.13
CA THR A 17 -25.38 6.92 -4.91
C THR A 17 -25.31 7.52 -3.50
N ALA A 18 -24.09 7.76 -3.02
CA ALA A 18 -23.81 8.44 -1.77
C ALA A 18 -24.59 9.77 -1.61
N HIS A 19 -24.60 10.56 -2.69
CA HIS A 19 -25.27 11.85 -2.74
C HIS A 19 -26.79 11.69 -2.59
N GLU A 20 -27.39 10.75 -3.32
CA GLU A 20 -28.82 10.45 -3.21
C GLU A 20 -29.18 9.94 -1.81
N LEU A 21 -28.38 9.05 -1.22
CA LEU A 21 -28.57 8.57 0.14
C LEU A 21 -28.50 9.72 1.16
N ALA A 22 -27.59 10.67 0.98
CA ALA A 22 -27.47 11.85 1.85
C ALA A 22 -28.67 12.79 1.72
N GLN A 23 -29.22 12.96 0.51
CA GLN A 23 -30.45 13.74 0.30
C GLN A 23 -31.67 13.02 0.90
N LEU A 24 -31.80 11.71 0.66
CA LEU A 24 -32.87 10.88 1.22
C LEU A 24 -32.86 10.91 2.74
N SER A 25 -31.68 10.84 3.36
CA SER A 25 -31.54 10.84 4.82
C SER A 25 -32.00 12.15 5.46
N ARG A 26 -31.98 13.27 4.73
CA ARG A 26 -32.46 14.58 5.21
C ARG A 26 -33.94 14.84 4.93
N THR A 27 -34.60 13.96 4.17
CA THR A 27 -35.99 14.17 3.73
C THR A 27 -36.99 13.90 4.85
N CYS A 28 -36.93 12.75 5.51
CA CYS A 28 -37.81 12.42 6.64
C CYS A 28 -37.20 11.36 7.57
N LYS A 29 -37.73 11.24 8.80
CA LYS A 29 -37.23 10.28 9.81
C LYS A 29 -37.27 8.82 9.37
N ARG A 30 -38.15 8.45 8.44
CA ARG A 30 -38.26 7.08 7.93
C ARG A 30 -37.15 6.80 6.93
N LEU A 31 -36.96 7.67 5.94
CA LEU A 31 -35.88 7.55 4.96
C LEU A 31 -34.51 7.71 5.62
N ASN A 32 -34.37 8.58 6.62
CA ASN A 32 -33.18 8.67 7.45
C ASN A 32 -32.79 7.33 8.06
N ARG A 33 -33.74 6.63 8.71
CA ARG A 33 -33.51 5.31 9.32
C ARG A 33 -33.10 4.24 8.32
N LEU A 34 -33.54 4.33 7.06
CA LEU A 34 -33.21 3.36 6.02
C LEU A 34 -31.89 3.70 5.28
N ALA A 35 -31.61 4.99 5.06
CA ALA A 35 -30.45 5.45 4.31
C ALA A 35 -29.19 5.60 5.18
N GLU A 36 -29.32 6.00 6.45
CA GLU A 36 -28.18 6.19 7.35
C GLU A 36 -27.28 4.93 7.45
N PRO A 37 -27.79 3.71 7.64
CA PRO A 37 -26.93 2.51 7.70
C PRO A 37 -26.10 2.30 6.43
N LEU A 38 -26.66 2.64 5.26
CA LEU A 38 -25.97 2.50 3.97
C LEU A 38 -24.88 3.57 3.79
N LEU A 39 -25.12 4.80 4.26
CA LEU A 39 -24.12 5.87 4.26
C LEU A 39 -22.88 5.52 5.09
N TRP A 40 -23.06 4.80 6.21
CA TRP A 40 -21.96 4.40 7.09
C TRP A 40 -21.27 3.10 6.67
N THR A 41 -21.77 2.39 5.66
CA THR A 41 -21.23 1.07 5.30
C THR A 41 -19.81 1.16 4.72
N ASN A 42 -19.54 2.18 3.91
CA ASN A 42 -18.26 2.36 3.22
C ASN A 42 -17.71 3.75 3.51
N ILE A 43 -16.50 3.80 4.07
CA ILE A 43 -15.73 5.02 4.25
C ILE A 43 -14.69 5.07 3.12
N GLU A 44 -14.80 6.07 2.25
CA GLU A 44 -13.91 6.31 1.12
C GLU A 44 -13.66 7.82 1.05
N PHE A 45 -12.39 8.20 1.11
CA PHE A 45 -11.98 9.61 1.06
C PHE A 45 -11.07 9.92 -0.12
N HIS A 46 -10.77 8.93 -0.97
CA HIS A 46 -10.08 9.18 -2.23
C HIS A 46 -11.02 9.77 -3.28
N HIS A 47 -10.43 10.46 -4.24
CA HIS A 47 -11.06 10.97 -5.44
C HIS A 47 -11.49 9.82 -6.36
N HIS A 48 -12.52 10.06 -7.18
CA HIS A 48 -13.14 9.02 -8.01
C HIS A 48 -12.17 8.31 -8.98
N THR A 49 -11.18 9.02 -9.48
CA THR A 49 -10.16 8.49 -10.40
C THR A 49 -9.04 7.70 -9.69
N PHE A 50 -8.92 7.78 -8.36
CA PHE A 50 -7.79 7.20 -7.62
C PHE A 50 -7.67 5.68 -7.82
N HIS A 51 -8.81 4.98 -7.76
CA HIS A 51 -8.81 3.53 -8.00
C HIS A 51 -8.82 3.23 -9.49
N GLU A 52 -9.43 4.06 -10.34
CA GLU A 52 -9.49 3.87 -11.81
C GLU A 52 -8.10 3.91 -12.47
N ALA A 53 -7.25 4.87 -12.08
CA ALA A 53 -5.86 4.98 -12.55
C ALA A 53 -5.03 3.74 -12.19
N ARG A 54 -5.37 3.07 -11.07
CA ARG A 54 -4.67 1.89 -10.56
C ARG A 54 -5.35 0.55 -10.91
N ASP A 55 -6.54 0.55 -11.54
CA ASP A 55 -7.44 -0.62 -11.63
C ASP A 55 -7.40 -1.41 -12.95
N SER A 56 -6.71 -0.95 -13.99
CA SER A 56 -6.95 -1.48 -15.34
C SER A 56 -6.70 -2.99 -15.51
N LYS A 57 -5.95 -3.68 -14.62
CA LYS A 57 -5.69 -5.15 -14.69
C LYS A 57 -5.53 -5.89 -13.35
N LYS A 58 -6.03 -5.38 -12.22
CA LYS A 58 -6.01 -6.09 -10.91
C LYS A 58 -7.19 -7.09 -10.84
N PRO A 59 -7.15 -8.17 -10.02
CA PRO A 59 -8.41 -8.76 -9.60
C PRO A 59 -9.24 -7.64 -8.96
N ALA A 60 -10.52 -7.53 -9.32
CA ALA A 60 -11.37 -6.44 -8.83
C ALA A 60 -11.32 -6.37 -7.29
N PRO A 61 -11.33 -5.16 -6.68
CA PRO A 61 -11.56 -5.04 -5.25
C PRO A 61 -12.84 -5.78 -4.85
N LEU A 62 -12.94 -6.19 -3.58
CA LEU A 62 -14.13 -6.88 -3.07
C LEU A 62 -15.42 -6.03 -3.21
N ILE A 63 -15.26 -4.71 -3.37
CA ILE A 63 -16.31 -3.73 -3.57
C ILE A 63 -16.00 -2.99 -4.88
N CYS A 64 -16.94 -3.04 -5.82
CA CYS A 64 -16.81 -2.38 -7.12
C CYS A 64 -16.63 -0.87 -6.94
N ALA A 65 -15.80 -0.24 -7.79
CA ALA A 65 -15.63 1.22 -7.81
C ALA A 65 -16.99 1.97 -7.80
N ALA A 66 -17.97 1.50 -8.59
CA ALA A 66 -19.31 2.09 -8.63
C ALA A 66 -20.09 2.05 -7.29
N GLN A 67 -19.68 1.24 -6.33
CA GLN A 67 -20.27 1.13 -4.98
C GLN A 67 -19.47 1.89 -3.91
N ARG A 68 -18.35 2.51 -4.29
CA ARG A 68 -17.49 3.30 -3.40
C ARG A 68 -18.00 4.73 -3.33
N PHE A 69 -17.83 5.33 -2.16
CA PHE A 69 -18.26 6.69 -1.85
C PHE A 69 -17.18 7.66 -2.27
N TYR A 70 -17.05 7.90 -3.57
CA TYR A 70 -16.01 8.81 -4.04
C TYR A 70 -16.32 10.26 -3.75
N HIS A 71 -15.25 10.99 -3.52
CA HIS A 71 -15.31 12.42 -3.50
C HIS A 71 -15.21 13.02 -4.91
N TRP A 72 -16.03 14.04 -5.21
CA TRP A 72 -16.15 14.67 -6.54
C TRP A 72 -15.73 16.15 -6.55
N ASP A 73 -15.41 16.73 -5.40
CA ASP A 73 -15.08 18.16 -5.30
C ASP A 73 -13.56 18.32 -5.39
N THR A 74 -13.13 19.25 -6.24
CA THR A 74 -11.72 19.58 -6.48
C THR A 74 -11.23 20.70 -5.56
N GLU A 75 -12.15 21.41 -4.87
CA GLU A 75 -11.80 22.55 -4.01
C GLU A 75 -11.22 22.12 -2.65
N TYR A 76 -11.53 20.91 -2.17
CA TYR A 76 -11.08 20.41 -0.87
C TYR A 76 -10.45 19.02 -0.97
N PRO A 77 -9.17 18.86 -0.60
CA PRO A 77 -8.49 17.58 -0.65
C PRO A 77 -9.26 16.52 0.15
N GLY A 78 -9.39 15.31 -0.41
CA GLY A 78 -10.00 14.18 0.30
C GLY A 78 -9.39 13.92 1.69
N GLN A 79 -8.11 14.28 1.85
CA GLN A 79 -7.35 14.24 3.10
C GLN A 79 -7.99 15.11 4.20
N CYS A 80 -8.33 16.37 3.93
CA CYS A 80 -8.92 17.25 4.94
C CYS A 80 -10.27 16.73 5.45
N LYS A 81 -11.03 16.04 4.58
CA LYS A 81 -12.33 15.44 4.94
C LYS A 81 -12.15 14.19 5.79
N ALA A 82 -11.19 13.34 5.44
CA ALA A 82 -10.76 12.25 6.30
C ALA A 82 -10.35 12.79 7.66
N GLU A 83 -9.62 13.92 7.69
CA GLU A 83 -9.13 14.50 8.92
C GLU A 83 -10.28 14.91 9.85
N THR A 84 -11.16 15.80 9.39
CA THR A 84 -12.33 16.24 10.15
C THR A 84 -13.23 15.07 10.57
N PHE A 85 -13.40 14.06 9.71
CA PHE A 85 -14.21 12.90 10.03
C PHE A 85 -13.64 12.10 11.22
N PHE A 86 -12.34 11.84 11.22
CA PHE A 86 -11.71 11.09 12.30
C PHE A 86 -11.56 11.90 13.59
N GLU A 87 -11.41 13.22 13.51
CA GLU A 87 -11.52 14.12 14.68
C GLU A 87 -12.88 13.97 15.38
N ILE A 88 -13.98 13.98 14.62
CA ILE A 88 -15.33 13.77 15.17
C ILE A 88 -15.44 12.40 15.87
N LEU A 89 -14.82 11.35 15.30
CA LEU A 89 -14.81 10.03 15.95
C LEU A 89 -13.93 10.01 17.21
N GLN A 90 -12.87 10.80 17.28
CA GLN A 90 -12.05 10.94 18.49
C GLN A 90 -12.81 11.69 19.58
N ASP A 91 -13.56 12.73 19.24
CA ASP A 91 -14.42 13.43 20.20
C ASP A 91 -15.43 12.44 20.81
N LEU A 92 -16.05 11.58 19.98
CA LEU A 92 -16.93 10.52 20.48
C LEU A 92 -16.20 9.48 21.34
N LEU A 93 -14.94 9.18 21.09
CA LEU A 93 -14.16 8.28 21.95
C LEU A 93 -14.07 8.82 23.38
N ILE A 94 -14.03 10.14 23.54
CA ILE A 94 -13.92 10.84 24.83
C ILE A 94 -15.30 11.08 25.44
N GLU A 95 -16.26 11.54 24.63
CA GLU A 95 -17.56 12.04 25.11
C GLU A 95 -18.65 10.96 25.16
N ASP A 96 -18.70 10.04 24.18
CA ASP A 96 -19.77 9.04 24.03
C ASP A 96 -19.26 7.78 23.30
N ILE A 97 -18.54 6.94 24.05
CA ILE A 97 -17.95 5.70 23.53
C ILE A 97 -19.01 4.71 23.02
N ASP A 98 -20.23 4.75 23.54
CA ASP A 98 -21.30 3.85 23.11
C ASP A 98 -21.82 4.27 21.73
N ARG A 99 -21.95 5.58 21.48
CA ARG A 99 -22.24 6.10 20.15
C ARG A 99 -21.11 5.80 19.16
N LEU A 100 -19.84 5.92 19.57
CA LEU A 100 -18.70 5.52 18.74
C LEU A 100 -18.80 4.06 18.30
N LYS A 101 -19.00 3.14 19.26
CA LYS A 101 -19.16 1.70 18.99
C LYS A 101 -20.31 1.44 18.03
N GLU A 102 -21.45 2.10 18.25
CA GLU A 102 -22.62 1.97 17.39
C GLU A 102 -22.28 2.36 15.94
N LEU A 103 -21.68 3.53 15.73
CA LEU A 103 -21.32 4.03 14.40
C LEU A 103 -20.25 3.19 13.72
N CYS A 104 -19.12 2.93 14.40
CA CYS A 104 -18.02 2.15 13.85
C CYS A 104 -18.44 0.70 13.53
N SER A 105 -19.40 0.13 14.28
CA SER A 105 -19.92 -1.20 13.98
C SER A 105 -20.71 -1.29 12.67
N ARG A 106 -21.16 -0.16 12.09
CA ARG A 106 -21.89 -0.16 10.81
C ARG A 106 -20.96 -0.26 9.61
N VAL A 107 -19.68 0.06 9.79
CA VAL A 107 -18.69 0.13 8.72
C VAL A 107 -18.23 -1.27 8.31
N GLU A 108 -18.28 -1.53 7.01
CA GLU A 108 -17.79 -2.76 6.39
C GLU A 108 -16.52 -2.54 5.54
N SER A 109 -16.28 -1.31 5.08
CA SER A 109 -15.10 -0.96 4.29
C SER A 109 -14.52 0.39 4.68
N ILE A 110 -13.19 0.46 4.75
CA ILE A 110 -12.44 1.70 4.98
C ILE A 110 -11.35 1.82 3.91
N CYS A 111 -11.33 2.93 3.19
CA CYS A 111 -10.26 3.33 2.29
C CYS A 111 -9.88 4.78 2.58
N THR A 112 -8.67 5.00 3.10
CA THR A 112 -8.23 6.35 3.48
C THR A 112 -6.71 6.46 3.55
N VAL A 113 -6.23 7.69 3.41
CA VAL A 113 -4.89 8.09 3.85
C VAL A 113 -4.93 8.34 5.37
N VAL A 114 -3.86 7.95 6.07
CA VAL A 114 -3.70 8.17 7.51
C VAL A 114 -2.50 9.08 7.72
N ARG A 115 -2.73 10.25 8.34
CA ARG A 115 -1.70 11.26 8.67
C ARG A 115 -1.53 11.41 10.18
N SER A 116 -0.37 11.93 10.61
CA SER A 116 0.08 11.92 12.01
C SER A 116 -0.84 12.66 12.99
N LYS A 117 -1.47 13.76 12.53
CA LYS A 117 -2.33 14.63 13.36
C LYS A 117 -3.52 13.93 14.00
N ILE A 118 -3.87 12.75 13.52
CA ILE A 118 -5.06 12.02 13.92
C ILE A 118 -4.66 10.70 14.48
N ASP A 119 -5.10 10.47 15.71
CA ASP A 119 -4.98 9.19 16.39
C ASP A 119 -5.98 8.16 15.87
N PHE A 120 -6.01 7.99 14.55
CA PHE A 120 -6.85 7.03 13.84
C PHE A 120 -6.64 5.61 14.38
N TRP A 121 -5.42 5.31 14.79
CA TRP A 121 -5.03 4.03 15.35
C TRP A 121 -5.81 3.67 16.63
N GLN A 122 -6.17 4.64 17.48
CA GLN A 122 -7.03 4.41 18.64
C GLN A 122 -8.46 4.01 18.27
N ILE A 123 -8.98 4.54 17.16
CA ILE A 123 -10.36 4.31 16.73
C ILE A 123 -10.47 3.00 15.94
N LEU A 124 -9.41 2.60 15.24
CA LEU A 124 -9.41 1.45 14.34
C LEU A 124 -10.01 0.15 14.95
N PRO A 125 -9.74 -0.22 16.23
CA PRO A 125 -10.32 -1.41 16.86
C PRO A 125 -11.85 -1.39 17.00
N TYR A 126 -12.49 -0.21 16.97
CA TYR A 126 -13.95 -0.09 17.12
C TYR A 126 -14.72 -0.47 15.85
N PHE A 127 -14.06 -0.53 14.69
CA PHE A 127 -14.67 -0.94 13.43
C PHE A 127 -14.81 -2.46 13.30
N THR A 128 -15.53 -3.06 14.26
CA THR A 128 -15.63 -4.51 14.48
C THR A 128 -16.22 -5.31 13.32
N ASN A 129 -16.90 -4.66 12.38
CA ASN A 129 -17.55 -5.31 11.24
C ASN A 129 -16.81 -5.15 9.91
N VAL A 130 -15.64 -4.50 9.90
CA VAL A 130 -14.87 -4.25 8.68
C VAL A 130 -14.42 -5.55 8.01
N LYS A 131 -14.65 -5.61 6.70
CA LYS A 131 -14.30 -6.69 5.78
C LYS A 131 -13.19 -6.27 4.82
N ALA A 132 -13.11 -4.99 4.47
CA ALA A 132 -12.09 -4.43 3.57
C ALA A 132 -11.40 -3.23 4.24
N LEU A 133 -10.09 -3.27 4.34
CA LEU A 133 -9.27 -2.23 4.95
C LEU A 133 -8.15 -1.84 3.97
N GLU A 134 -8.19 -0.61 3.49
CA GLU A 134 -7.19 -0.03 2.58
C GLU A 134 -6.63 1.24 3.22
N LEU A 135 -5.40 1.17 3.72
CA LEU A 135 -4.76 2.27 4.42
C LEU A 135 -3.49 2.68 3.69
N TYR A 136 -3.34 4.00 3.53
CA TYR A 136 -2.16 4.62 2.96
C TYR A 136 -1.52 5.52 4.01
N GLY A 137 -0.37 5.12 4.53
CA GLY A 137 0.35 5.85 5.56
C GLY A 137 1.19 6.99 5.00
N ASP A 138 1.06 8.18 5.58
CA ASP A 138 1.87 9.36 5.26
C ASP A 138 3.18 9.36 6.06
N SER A 139 4.27 9.90 5.50
CA SER A 139 5.56 10.01 6.19
C SER A 139 5.54 10.91 7.44
N SER A 140 4.52 11.75 7.61
CA SER A 140 4.29 12.44 8.88
C SER A 140 4.12 11.46 10.06
N SER A 141 3.71 10.20 9.82
CA SER A 141 3.51 9.17 10.84
C SER A 141 4.80 8.62 11.48
N PHE A 142 5.95 9.25 11.25
CA PHE A 142 7.23 8.86 11.85
C PHE A 142 7.56 9.61 13.14
N ASP A 143 6.73 10.58 13.53
CA ASP A 143 6.84 11.24 14.83
C ASP A 143 6.38 10.29 15.94
N GLN A 144 7.35 9.73 16.66
CA GLN A 144 7.17 8.69 17.67
C GLN A 144 6.40 9.14 18.92
N ASP A 145 6.19 10.45 19.10
CA ASP A 145 5.44 10.98 20.24
C ASP A 145 3.92 10.97 20.00
N GLU A 146 3.44 10.95 18.74
CA GLU A 146 2.00 10.95 18.39
C GLU A 146 1.37 9.54 18.35
N HIS A 147 2.16 8.46 18.39
CA HIS A 147 1.68 7.08 18.21
C HIS A 147 1.67 6.21 19.47
N ARG A 148 1.98 6.77 20.64
CA ARG A 148 2.05 6.05 21.94
C ARG A 148 0.71 5.52 22.47
N SER A 149 -0.36 5.81 21.77
CA SER A 149 -1.74 5.54 22.14
C SER A 149 -2.31 4.23 21.59
N PHE A 150 -1.71 3.67 20.53
CA PHE A 150 -2.18 2.40 20.00
C PHE A 150 -1.90 1.28 20.99
N CYS A 151 -2.96 0.55 21.38
CA CYS A 151 -2.86 -0.54 22.31
C CYS A 151 -2.81 -1.88 21.55
N PRO A 152 -1.65 -2.58 21.47
CA PRO A 152 -1.53 -3.82 20.69
C PRO A 152 -2.41 -4.97 21.21
N SER A 153 -2.88 -4.89 22.46
CA SER A 153 -3.83 -5.87 23.02
C SER A 153 -5.29 -5.57 22.67
N SER A 154 -5.56 -4.59 21.80
CA SER A 154 -6.90 -4.28 21.33
C SER A 154 -7.54 -5.46 20.58
N PRO A 155 -8.87 -5.63 20.63
CA PRO A 155 -9.54 -6.72 19.93
C PRO A 155 -9.29 -6.72 18.42
N ILE A 156 -8.79 -7.83 17.89
CA ILE A 156 -8.52 -8.01 16.45
C ILE A 156 -9.79 -7.92 15.58
N LEU A 157 -9.61 -7.54 14.31
CA LEU A 157 -10.68 -7.36 13.34
C LEU A 157 -11.08 -8.69 12.67
N LYS A 158 -11.93 -9.47 13.36
CA LYS A 158 -12.30 -10.86 13.00
C LYS A 158 -13.06 -11.02 11.68
N LYS A 159 -13.57 -9.93 11.07
CA LYS A 159 -14.33 -10.00 9.82
C LYS A 159 -13.50 -9.64 8.59
N LEU A 160 -12.24 -9.25 8.74
CA LEU A 160 -11.37 -8.86 7.64
C LEU A 160 -11.24 -9.95 6.59
N ARG A 161 -11.41 -9.55 5.33
CA ARG A 161 -11.28 -10.38 4.11
C ARG A 161 -10.27 -9.79 3.14
N TYR A 162 -10.12 -8.48 3.10
CA TYR A 162 -9.20 -7.77 2.24
C TYR A 162 -8.45 -6.73 3.07
N VAL A 163 -7.12 -6.74 2.94
CA VAL A 163 -6.22 -5.77 3.57
C VAL A 163 -5.26 -5.26 2.51
N LYS A 164 -5.17 -3.94 2.39
CA LYS A 164 -4.12 -3.22 1.69
C LYS A 164 -3.52 -2.21 2.65
N ILE A 165 -2.22 -2.30 2.87
CA ILE A 165 -1.48 -1.37 3.71
C ILE A 165 -0.22 -0.95 2.95
N ASP A 166 -0.12 0.34 2.70
CA ASP A 166 0.85 0.95 1.78
C ASP A 166 1.41 2.23 2.42
N GLY A 167 2.67 2.54 2.18
CA GLY A 167 3.36 3.67 2.79
C GLY A 167 3.78 3.45 4.24
N SER A 168 3.88 4.55 4.98
CA SER A 168 4.46 4.62 6.33
C SER A 168 3.43 4.25 7.39
N ILE A 169 3.46 3.01 7.88
CA ILE A 169 2.50 2.54 8.89
C ILE A 169 3.29 2.04 10.11
N PRO A 170 2.94 2.45 11.35
CA PRO A 170 3.64 2.00 12.53
C PRO A 170 3.70 0.48 12.63
N THR A 171 4.89 -0.07 12.91
CA THR A 171 5.13 -1.52 12.95
C THR A 171 4.14 -2.24 13.88
N ALA A 172 3.85 -1.67 15.05
CA ALA A 172 2.89 -2.26 16.00
C ALA A 172 1.47 -2.37 15.43
N VAL A 173 1.04 -1.39 14.63
CA VAL A 173 -0.26 -1.41 13.96
C VAL A 173 -0.26 -2.43 12.83
N ALA A 174 0.79 -2.47 12.00
CA ALA A 174 0.93 -3.47 10.94
C ALA A 174 0.89 -4.90 11.52
N SER A 175 1.61 -5.16 12.61
CA SER A 175 1.57 -6.43 13.34
C SER A 175 0.15 -6.78 13.81
N TRP A 176 -0.55 -5.86 14.46
CA TRP A 176 -1.91 -6.09 14.95
C TRP A 176 -2.94 -6.34 13.83
N ILE A 177 -2.84 -5.61 12.71
CA ILE A 177 -3.69 -5.86 11.52
C ILE A 177 -3.43 -7.28 11.00
N LEU A 178 -2.16 -7.71 10.97
CA LEU A 178 -1.78 -9.03 10.47
C LEU A 178 -2.13 -10.17 11.44
N GLU A 179 -2.20 -9.92 12.75
CA GLU A 179 -2.81 -10.87 13.71
C GLU A 179 -4.29 -11.15 13.37
N SER A 180 -4.98 -10.16 12.79
CA SER A 180 -6.37 -10.29 12.34
C SER A 180 -6.51 -11.10 11.03
N CYS A 181 -5.42 -11.53 10.40
CA CYS A 181 -5.44 -12.04 9.01
C CYS A 181 -5.79 -13.53 8.82
N SER A 182 -6.13 -14.27 9.88
CA SER A 182 -6.61 -15.67 9.72
C SER A 182 -7.85 -15.80 8.82
N THR A 183 -8.60 -14.71 8.67
CA THR A 183 -9.82 -14.60 7.86
C THR A 183 -9.62 -14.00 6.48
N VAL A 184 -8.42 -13.45 6.21
CA VAL A 184 -8.11 -12.64 5.03
C VAL A 184 -7.90 -13.53 3.80
N LYS A 185 -8.51 -13.09 2.70
CA LYS A 185 -8.46 -13.74 1.38
C LYS A 185 -7.52 -13.01 0.42
N ARG A 186 -7.32 -11.71 0.62
CA ARG A 186 -6.44 -10.86 -0.18
C ARG A 186 -5.63 -9.93 0.71
N LEU A 187 -4.32 -9.94 0.53
CA LEU A 187 -3.37 -9.12 1.27
C LEU A 187 -2.48 -8.38 0.29
N GLU A 188 -2.35 -7.06 0.45
CA GLU A 188 -1.46 -6.22 -0.34
C GLU A 188 -0.58 -5.37 0.58
N LEU A 189 0.74 -5.48 0.43
CA LEU A 189 1.72 -4.85 1.30
C LEU A 189 2.67 -3.98 0.48
N GLY A 190 2.73 -2.69 0.81
CA GLY A 190 3.71 -1.70 0.33
C GLY A 190 4.30 -0.92 1.49
N LEU A 191 4.60 -1.61 2.59
CA LEU A 191 4.96 -0.99 3.86
C LEU A 191 6.37 -0.38 3.83
N LEU A 192 6.48 0.84 4.34
CA LEU A 192 7.72 1.60 4.41
C LEU A 192 8.16 1.81 5.85
N ASP A 193 9.46 1.71 6.06
CA ASP A 193 10.11 2.08 7.31
C ASP A 193 10.50 3.57 7.28
N LYS A 194 10.76 4.12 8.48
CA LYS A 194 11.22 5.51 8.64
C LYS A 194 12.41 5.78 7.72
N PRO A 195 12.43 6.88 6.95
CA PRO A 195 13.64 7.30 6.28
C PRO A 195 14.72 7.59 7.34
N ILE A 196 15.99 7.48 6.97
CA ILE A 196 17.06 7.66 7.94
C ILE A 196 17.22 9.17 8.17
N GLU A 197 16.89 9.65 9.38
CA GLU A 197 17.00 11.07 9.73
C GLU A 197 18.45 11.56 9.66
N SER A 198 18.66 12.72 9.03
CA SER A 198 19.91 13.43 9.04
C SER A 198 19.80 14.70 9.88
N ARG A 199 20.89 15.09 10.56
CA ARG A 199 21.03 16.44 11.09
C ARG A 199 22.40 16.99 10.75
N GLU A 200 22.35 18.11 10.03
CA GLU A 200 23.33 19.17 9.84
C GLU A 200 24.68 18.86 9.16
N THR A 201 24.84 19.55 8.03
CA THR A 201 26.04 20.16 7.43
C THR A 201 26.95 19.36 6.49
N MET A 202 27.09 19.96 5.31
CA MET A 202 28.25 19.90 4.42
C MET A 202 29.56 20.02 5.19
N GLU A 203 30.51 19.13 4.95
CA GLU A 203 31.92 19.45 4.66
C GLU A 203 32.73 18.17 4.37
N ASP A 204 33.45 18.24 3.25
CA ASP A 204 34.59 17.47 2.74
C ASP A 204 34.87 16.01 3.17
N GLY A 205 34.93 15.15 2.13
CA GLY A 205 35.69 13.89 2.14
C GLY A 205 34.84 12.64 2.35
N PHE A 206 34.04 12.24 1.36
CA PHE A 206 33.05 11.16 1.53
C PHE A 206 33.66 9.73 1.52
N PRO A 207 33.57 8.95 2.61
CA PRO A 207 33.94 7.54 2.64
C PRO A 207 32.75 6.62 2.28
N ARG A 208 33.07 5.37 1.91
CA ARG A 208 32.12 4.28 1.61
C ARG A 208 31.24 3.92 2.82
N LEU A 209 30.04 3.39 2.57
CA LEU A 209 29.10 2.88 3.57
C LEU A 209 29.84 2.01 4.63
N PRO A 210 29.74 2.32 5.93
CA PRO A 210 30.44 1.57 6.99
C PRO A 210 30.03 0.09 7.13
N GLU A 211 28.89 -0.31 6.58
CA GLU A 211 28.21 -1.57 6.94
C GLU A 211 28.53 -2.75 6.00
N ASP A 212 29.20 -2.49 4.87
CA ASP A 212 29.62 -3.52 3.92
C ASP A 212 30.93 -4.24 4.30
N ILE A 213 31.47 -3.98 5.50
CA ILE A 213 32.82 -4.46 5.88
C ILE A 213 32.81 -5.45 7.08
N TYR A 214 31.81 -5.44 7.97
CA TYR A 214 31.83 -6.35 9.13
C TYR A 214 30.45 -6.85 9.55
N SER A 215 30.44 -8.07 10.09
CA SER A 215 29.30 -8.83 10.61
C SER A 215 28.23 -7.96 11.30
N PRO A 216 26.93 -8.25 11.10
CA PRO A 216 25.86 -7.45 11.69
C PRO A 216 25.94 -7.50 13.23
N PRO A 217 25.84 -6.35 13.93
CA PRO A 217 25.74 -6.33 15.38
C PRO A 217 24.46 -7.04 15.87
N GLU A 218 24.51 -7.58 17.10
CA GLU A 218 23.40 -8.31 17.74
C GLU A 218 22.14 -7.44 17.93
N ASP A 219 22.30 -6.12 17.90
CA ASP A 219 21.23 -5.12 17.98
C ASP A 219 21.53 -4.04 16.91
N PRO A 220 20.94 -4.11 15.70
CA PRO A 220 21.26 -3.19 14.62
C PRO A 220 20.76 -1.78 14.98
N THR A 221 21.67 -0.92 15.42
CA THR A 221 21.46 0.52 15.31
C THR A 221 21.50 0.85 13.83
N TYR A 222 20.34 0.84 13.19
CA TYR A 222 20.16 1.03 11.76
C TYR A 222 20.83 2.35 11.31
N GLY A 223 22.01 2.19 10.70
CA GLY A 223 22.94 3.18 10.16
C GLY A 223 22.46 4.58 9.87
N ARG A 224 23.30 5.56 10.23
CA ARG A 224 23.23 6.96 9.80
C ARG A 224 23.80 7.09 8.39
N LEU A 225 22.97 7.48 7.42
CA LEU A 225 23.42 7.89 6.09
C LEU A 225 23.67 9.40 6.13
N TRP A 226 24.94 9.79 6.13
CA TRP A 226 25.38 11.17 6.26
C TRP A 226 25.18 11.95 4.94
N GLY A 227 24.09 12.71 4.81
CA GLY A 227 23.93 13.72 3.74
C GLY A 227 23.63 13.19 2.33
N TRP A 228 22.92 12.05 2.22
CA TRP A 228 22.54 11.47 0.91
C TRP A 228 21.02 11.36 0.80
N ALA A 229 20.48 11.55 -0.41
CA ALA A 229 19.08 11.25 -0.71
C ALA A 229 18.82 9.74 -0.60
N VAL A 230 17.81 9.34 0.17
CA VAL A 230 17.53 7.93 0.50
C VAL A 230 16.25 7.49 -0.20
N ILE A 231 16.32 6.43 -1.01
CA ILE A 231 15.10 5.78 -1.53
C ILE A 231 14.38 5.17 -0.33
N PRO A 232 13.04 5.32 -0.23
CA PRO A 232 12.26 4.75 0.87
C PRO A 232 12.57 3.29 1.11
N ARG A 233 12.57 2.89 2.38
CA ARG A 233 13.03 1.57 2.80
C ARG A 233 11.83 0.65 3.03
N PRO A 234 11.87 -0.62 2.61
CA PRO A 234 10.81 -1.56 2.94
C PRO A 234 10.80 -1.84 4.46
N LEU A 235 9.60 -1.89 5.05
CA LEU A 235 9.43 -2.23 6.46
C LEU A 235 9.73 -3.72 6.73
N SER A 236 10.31 -4.00 7.89
CA SER A 236 10.53 -5.36 8.39
C SER A 236 10.18 -5.48 9.88
N GLY A 237 10.09 -6.71 10.39
CA GLY A 237 9.75 -7.00 11.77
C GLY A 237 8.27 -6.76 12.10
N PHE A 238 7.40 -6.70 11.09
CA PHE A 238 5.98 -6.42 11.26
C PHE A 238 5.11 -7.67 11.39
N LEU A 239 5.70 -8.86 11.32
CA LEU A 239 4.97 -10.08 11.62
C LEU A 239 4.95 -10.34 13.13
N PRO A 240 3.82 -10.80 13.68
CA PRO A 240 3.75 -11.17 15.08
C PRO A 240 4.66 -12.38 15.32
N PHE A 241 5.84 -12.14 15.90
CA PHE A 241 6.68 -13.19 16.46
C PHE A 241 6.03 -13.72 17.73
N HIS A 242 5.01 -14.55 17.59
CA HIS A 242 4.66 -15.42 18.70
C HIS A 242 5.87 -16.32 18.97
N LYS A 243 6.14 -16.58 20.26
CA LYS A 243 7.25 -17.45 20.70
C LYS A 243 7.22 -18.85 20.06
N ASP A 244 6.10 -19.22 19.45
CA ASP A 244 5.93 -20.39 18.62
C ASP A 244 5.69 -19.98 17.15
N ALA A 245 6.71 -20.17 16.31
CA ALA A 245 6.69 -19.89 14.87
C ALA A 245 5.56 -20.63 14.10
N GLU A 246 4.87 -21.58 14.73
CA GLU A 246 3.76 -22.36 14.14
C GLU A 246 2.39 -21.66 14.20
N SER A 247 2.29 -20.53 14.90
CA SER A 247 1.01 -19.87 15.22
C SER A 247 0.55 -18.86 14.16
N PHE A 248 1.46 -18.24 13.40
CA PHE A 248 1.08 -17.37 12.29
C PHE A 248 0.63 -18.22 11.09
N ARG A 249 -0.66 -18.18 10.77
CA ARG A 249 -1.25 -18.93 9.66
C ARG A 249 -2.19 -18.04 8.86
N LEU A 250 -2.14 -18.21 7.54
CA LEU A 250 -2.99 -17.48 6.59
C LEU A 250 -3.83 -18.47 5.78
N PRO A 251 -4.70 -19.29 6.43
CA PRO A 251 -5.35 -20.47 5.84
C PRO A 251 -6.44 -20.14 4.82
N ARG A 252 -6.67 -18.85 4.53
CA ARG A 252 -7.68 -18.39 3.58
C ARG A 252 -7.10 -17.48 2.51
N LEU A 253 -5.81 -17.16 2.58
CA LEU A 253 -5.17 -16.21 1.68
C LEU A 253 -5.07 -16.83 0.29
N ARG A 254 -5.71 -16.19 -0.69
CA ARG A 254 -5.71 -16.59 -2.10
C ARG A 254 -4.94 -15.63 -2.99
N HIS A 255 -4.86 -14.37 -2.60
CA HIS A 255 -4.20 -13.32 -3.35
C HIS A 255 -3.21 -12.59 -2.45
N LEU A 256 -1.95 -12.53 -2.86
CA LEU A 256 -0.90 -11.80 -2.18
C LEU A 256 -0.25 -10.83 -3.14
N HIS A 257 -0.14 -9.56 -2.76
CA HIS A 257 0.65 -8.55 -3.43
C HIS A 257 1.76 -8.06 -2.49
N LEU A 258 3.01 -8.19 -2.93
CA LEU A 258 4.17 -7.71 -2.21
C LEU A 258 4.84 -6.63 -3.07
N CYS A 259 4.93 -5.43 -2.53
CA CYS A 259 5.49 -4.27 -3.18
C CYS A 259 6.65 -3.75 -2.33
N GLN A 260 7.78 -3.48 -2.97
CA GLN A 260 8.87 -2.76 -2.36
C GLN A 260 9.36 -1.68 -3.33
N PRO A 261 9.88 -0.55 -2.81
CA PRO A 261 10.67 0.34 -3.63
C PRO A 261 11.92 -0.39 -4.16
N SER A 262 12.62 0.19 -5.13
CA SER A 262 13.87 -0.34 -5.67
C SER A 262 14.82 0.76 -6.09
N GLN A 263 16.11 0.43 -6.11
CA GLN A 263 17.15 1.36 -6.57
C GLN A 263 16.88 1.81 -8.00
N SER A 264 17.06 3.11 -8.24
CA SER A 264 17.13 3.69 -9.57
C SER A 264 18.59 3.82 -10.00
N ASN A 265 18.92 3.35 -11.21
CA ASN A 265 20.26 3.48 -11.80
C ASN A 265 20.35 4.72 -12.72
N LEU A 266 19.50 5.73 -12.50
CA LEU A 266 19.13 6.73 -13.51
C LEU A 266 19.63 8.14 -13.23
N SER A 267 20.46 8.35 -12.22
CA SER A 267 20.94 9.70 -11.89
C SER A 267 21.95 10.18 -12.95
N ALA A 268 21.45 10.82 -14.01
CA ALA A 268 22.24 11.70 -14.88
C ALA A 268 22.71 12.95 -14.11
N ARG A 269 22.05 13.26 -12.98
CA ARG A 269 22.52 14.20 -11.96
C ARG A 269 23.35 13.47 -10.91
N MET A 270 24.34 14.15 -10.34
CA MET A 270 25.32 13.64 -9.37
C MET A 270 24.74 13.15 -8.01
N VAL A 271 23.42 12.94 -7.87
CA VAL A 271 22.81 12.44 -6.65
C VAL A 271 22.81 10.92 -6.69
N SER A 272 23.79 10.29 -6.04
CA SER A 272 23.74 8.85 -5.81
C SER A 272 22.66 8.58 -4.77
N TYR A 273 21.56 7.94 -5.15
CA TYR A 273 20.61 7.41 -4.18
C TYR A 273 21.10 6.08 -3.62
N PHE A 274 20.87 5.86 -2.33
CA PHE A 274 21.24 4.61 -1.67
C PHE A 274 20.03 3.74 -1.41
N TRP A 275 20.24 2.44 -1.61
CA TRP A 275 19.29 1.39 -1.33
C TRP A 275 19.77 0.56 -0.13
N SER A 276 18.92 0.41 0.89
CA SER A 276 19.26 -0.40 2.07
C SER A 276 19.04 -1.89 1.78
N THR A 277 20.12 -2.57 1.40
CA THR A 277 20.09 -4.02 1.16
C THR A 277 19.78 -4.83 2.43
N ILE A 278 20.15 -4.32 3.60
CA ILE A 278 19.81 -4.92 4.90
C ILE A 278 18.32 -4.84 5.17
N ALA A 279 17.69 -3.67 4.96
CA ALA A 279 16.25 -3.49 5.12
C ALA A 279 15.49 -4.41 4.15
N GLU A 280 15.94 -4.48 2.90
CA GLU A 280 15.40 -5.41 1.90
C GLU A 280 15.49 -6.88 2.37
N VAL A 281 16.68 -7.34 2.78
CA VAL A 281 16.88 -8.71 3.26
C VAL A 281 16.04 -8.99 4.51
N SER A 282 15.88 -8.01 5.40
CA SER A 282 15.04 -8.12 6.59
C SER A 282 13.56 -8.26 6.23
N ALA A 283 13.04 -7.40 5.35
CA ALA A 283 11.66 -7.47 4.87
C ALA A 283 11.37 -8.79 4.15
N HIS A 284 12.34 -9.31 3.39
CA HIS A 284 12.25 -10.61 2.73
C HIS A 284 12.07 -11.80 3.70
N LYS A 285 12.51 -11.67 4.96
CA LYS A 285 12.25 -12.70 5.98
C LYS A 285 10.77 -12.76 6.32
N ASP A 286 10.12 -11.61 6.48
CA ASP A 286 8.69 -11.53 6.74
C ASP A 286 7.89 -12.03 5.53
N TRP A 287 8.28 -11.62 4.33
CA TRP A 287 7.62 -12.06 3.10
C TRP A 287 7.71 -13.58 2.92
N ARG A 288 8.86 -14.19 3.27
CA ARG A 288 9.02 -15.65 3.27
C ARG A 288 8.08 -16.33 4.26
N GLN A 289 7.90 -15.78 5.46
CA GLN A 289 6.97 -16.32 6.45
C GLN A 289 5.51 -16.22 5.98
N ILE A 290 5.12 -15.12 5.33
CA ILE A 290 3.78 -14.99 4.71
C ILE A 290 3.57 -16.07 3.64
N LEU A 291 4.57 -16.27 2.77
CA LEU A 291 4.55 -17.29 1.72
C LEU A 291 4.43 -18.71 2.31
N GLN A 292 5.20 -19.01 3.37
CA GLN A 292 5.09 -20.27 4.12
C GLN A 292 3.68 -20.46 4.71
N SER A 293 3.15 -19.42 5.34
CA SER A 293 1.87 -19.44 6.05
C SER A 293 0.64 -19.54 5.15
N SER A 294 0.82 -19.34 3.85
CA SER A 294 -0.25 -19.34 2.84
C SER A 294 -0.06 -20.37 1.72
N CYS A 295 0.98 -21.20 1.79
CA CYS A 295 1.38 -22.09 0.69
C CYS A 295 0.29 -23.08 0.21
N GLU A 296 -0.64 -23.46 1.09
CA GLU A 296 -1.75 -24.36 0.76
C GLU A 296 -2.87 -23.67 -0.02
N THR A 297 -3.06 -22.37 0.14
CA THR A 297 -4.25 -21.65 -0.36
C THR A 297 -3.94 -20.53 -1.35
N LEU A 298 -2.69 -20.07 -1.42
CA LEU A 298 -2.29 -18.97 -2.29
C LEU A 298 -2.48 -19.36 -3.76
N GLU A 299 -3.39 -18.68 -4.45
CA GLU A 299 -3.71 -18.92 -5.86
C GLU A 299 -2.99 -17.96 -6.81
N THR A 300 -2.75 -16.73 -6.35
CA THR A 300 -2.15 -15.64 -7.13
C THR A 300 -1.15 -14.86 -6.29
N LEU A 301 0.10 -14.78 -6.76
CA LEU A 301 1.15 -13.96 -6.19
C LEU A 301 1.48 -12.81 -7.15
N SER A 302 1.44 -11.57 -6.68
CA SER A 302 1.93 -10.40 -7.42
C SER A 302 3.12 -9.85 -6.67
N VAL A 303 4.21 -9.61 -7.38
CA VAL A 303 5.42 -9.00 -6.81
C VAL A 303 5.75 -7.78 -7.65
N GLU A 304 5.93 -6.66 -6.98
CA GLU A 304 6.16 -5.36 -7.59
C GLU A 304 7.43 -4.73 -7.04
N GLN A 305 8.27 -4.24 -7.96
CA GLN A 305 9.36 -3.33 -7.64
C GLN A 305 9.03 -1.95 -8.19
N GLN A 306 8.92 -0.98 -7.29
CA GLN A 306 8.67 0.40 -7.65
C GLN A 306 9.98 1.17 -7.66
N ILE A 307 10.43 1.55 -8.85
CA ILE A 307 11.70 2.25 -9.00
C ILE A 307 11.55 3.66 -8.39
N GLY A 308 12.48 4.05 -7.52
CA GLY A 308 12.48 5.38 -6.90
C GLY A 308 12.69 6.51 -7.92
N ILE A 309 11.88 7.56 -7.83
CA ILE A 309 11.92 8.78 -8.66
C ILE A 309 11.91 10.01 -7.75
N GLU A 310 12.95 10.85 -7.80
CA GLU A 310 12.99 12.08 -6.99
C GLU A 310 12.10 13.18 -7.59
N HIS A 311 11.43 13.95 -6.73
CA HIS A 311 10.70 15.16 -7.15
C HIS A 311 11.66 16.22 -7.72
N GLY A 312 11.31 16.81 -8.87
CA GLY A 312 12.10 17.89 -9.48
C GLY A 312 13.22 17.41 -10.41
N ASP A 313 13.33 16.11 -10.68
CA ASP A 313 14.37 15.56 -11.57
C ASP A 313 14.10 15.77 -13.07
N GLY A 314 13.01 16.47 -13.43
CA GLY A 314 12.67 16.78 -14.83
C GLY A 314 12.44 15.55 -15.71
N ALA A 315 12.37 14.35 -15.10
CA ALA A 315 12.21 13.06 -15.76
C ALA A 315 10.75 12.76 -16.14
N VAL A 316 9.95 13.81 -16.37
CA VAL A 316 8.51 13.70 -16.62
C VAL A 316 8.23 13.17 -18.05
N ASP A 317 9.17 13.37 -18.98
CA ASP A 317 8.94 13.10 -20.40
C ASP A 317 9.03 11.62 -20.82
N GLU A 318 9.53 10.71 -19.98
CA GLU A 318 9.72 9.31 -20.39
C GLU A 318 9.57 8.28 -19.25
N ALA A 319 8.45 8.24 -18.53
CA ALA A 319 8.16 7.12 -17.61
C ALA A 319 8.33 5.75 -18.30
N GLU A 320 8.01 5.65 -19.59
CA GLU A 320 8.23 4.44 -20.39
C GLU A 320 9.72 4.22 -20.76
N GLY A 321 10.49 5.29 -20.98
CA GLY A 321 11.94 5.23 -21.18
C GLY A 321 12.71 4.91 -19.90
N PHE A 322 12.15 5.27 -18.75
CA PHE A 322 12.66 5.01 -17.40
C PHE A 322 12.69 3.51 -17.08
N PHE A 323 11.59 2.78 -17.35
CA PHE A 323 11.54 1.31 -17.23
C PHE A 323 12.44 0.58 -18.24
N ARG A 324 12.73 1.20 -19.40
CA ARG A 324 13.58 0.61 -20.46
C ARG A 324 15.08 0.67 -20.15
N ARG A 325 15.51 1.44 -19.14
CA ARG A 325 16.93 1.66 -18.82
C ARG A 325 17.49 0.70 -17.76
N ASP A 326 16.67 -0.01 -16.98
CA ASP A 326 17.15 -1.18 -16.24
C ASP A 326 17.32 -2.37 -17.19
N GLN A 327 18.40 -2.36 -17.97
CA GLN A 327 18.60 -3.35 -19.03
C GLN A 327 18.95 -4.75 -18.50
N ASN A 328 19.44 -4.84 -17.26
CA ASN A 328 20.00 -6.07 -16.70
C ASN A 328 19.14 -6.69 -15.60
N GLY A 329 18.16 -5.97 -15.04
CA GLY A 329 17.23 -6.49 -14.02
C GLY A 329 17.90 -6.85 -12.70
N LEU A 330 19.09 -6.32 -12.43
CA LEU A 330 19.89 -6.66 -11.25
C LEU A 330 19.24 -6.14 -9.95
N GLY A 331 18.46 -5.06 -10.03
CA GLY A 331 17.69 -4.55 -8.90
C GLY A 331 16.68 -5.57 -8.34
N SER A 332 16.25 -6.54 -9.16
CA SER A 332 15.31 -7.60 -8.75
C SER A 332 15.99 -8.87 -8.27
N GLU A 333 17.31 -9.00 -8.35
CA GLU A 333 18.00 -10.28 -8.19
C GLU A 333 17.78 -10.92 -6.82
N ARG A 334 17.89 -10.14 -5.73
CA ARG A 334 17.69 -10.66 -4.37
C ARG A 334 16.26 -11.15 -4.16
N LEU A 335 15.28 -10.38 -4.65
CA LEU A 335 13.88 -10.72 -4.59
C LEU A 335 13.57 -12.00 -5.38
N MET A 336 14.09 -12.12 -6.61
CA MET A 336 13.93 -13.34 -7.41
C MET A 336 14.57 -14.56 -6.73
N ASN A 337 15.79 -14.42 -6.21
CA ASN A 337 16.48 -15.49 -5.48
C ASN A 337 15.71 -15.92 -4.23
N MET A 338 15.12 -14.98 -3.49
CA MET A 338 14.29 -15.28 -2.32
C MET A 338 13.03 -16.08 -2.72
N LEU A 339 12.33 -15.64 -3.77
CA LEU A 339 11.12 -16.31 -4.26
C LEU A 339 11.42 -17.70 -4.82
N GLU A 340 12.46 -17.84 -5.64
CA GLU A 340 12.89 -19.12 -6.21
C GLU A 340 13.22 -20.13 -5.10
N ARG A 341 13.96 -19.68 -4.07
CA ARG A 341 14.26 -20.48 -2.89
C ARG A 341 12.99 -20.90 -2.16
N ALA A 342 12.06 -19.97 -1.90
CA ALA A 342 10.80 -20.28 -1.23
C ALA A 342 9.96 -21.31 -2.02
N LEU A 343 9.84 -21.15 -3.33
CA LEU A 343 9.09 -22.06 -4.23
C LEU A 343 9.79 -23.41 -4.49
N THR A 344 11.06 -23.51 -4.12
CA THR A 344 11.84 -24.76 -4.14
C THR A 344 11.70 -25.51 -2.83
N GLU A 345 11.81 -24.81 -1.69
CA GLU A 345 11.73 -25.37 -0.35
C GLU A 345 10.29 -25.72 0.06
N ILE A 346 9.29 -24.98 -0.44
CA ILE A 346 7.89 -25.09 -0.03
C ILE A 346 7.03 -25.51 -1.22
N ARG A 347 6.10 -26.44 -0.99
CA ARG A 347 5.14 -26.87 -2.00
C ARG A 347 3.91 -25.97 -2.00
N PHE A 348 3.75 -25.17 -3.06
CA PHE A 348 2.55 -24.39 -3.31
C PHE A 348 1.54 -25.20 -4.13
N SER A 349 0.51 -25.73 -3.48
CA SER A 349 -0.45 -26.63 -4.14
C SER A 349 -1.54 -25.90 -4.92
N ALA A 350 -1.89 -24.68 -4.51
CA ALA A 350 -2.94 -23.88 -5.12
C ALA A 350 -2.43 -22.79 -6.09
N LEU A 351 -1.12 -22.51 -6.10
CA LEU A 351 -0.55 -21.38 -6.84
C LEU A 351 -0.65 -21.61 -8.35
N LYS A 352 -1.38 -20.74 -9.04
CA LYS A 352 -1.64 -20.83 -10.48
C LYS A 352 -0.99 -19.70 -11.27
N ARG A 353 -0.88 -18.52 -10.65
CA ARG A 353 -0.49 -17.28 -11.34
C ARG A 353 0.51 -16.47 -10.54
N VAL A 354 1.53 -15.97 -11.23
CA VAL A 354 2.50 -15.01 -10.72
C VAL A 354 2.54 -13.79 -11.64
N TYR A 355 2.44 -12.60 -11.06
CA TYR A 355 2.64 -11.34 -11.76
C TYR A 355 3.96 -10.71 -11.31
N LEU A 356 4.83 -10.39 -12.28
CA LEU A 356 6.07 -9.65 -12.05
C LEU A 356 5.87 -8.23 -12.59
N LYS A 357 5.75 -7.25 -11.69
CA LYS A 357 5.50 -5.85 -12.06
C LYS A 357 6.75 -5.01 -11.83
N GLY A 358 7.09 -4.16 -12.78
CA GLY A 358 8.29 -3.31 -12.70
C GLY A 358 9.60 -4.12 -12.68
N ILE A 359 9.53 -5.41 -13.04
CA ILE A 359 10.66 -6.34 -13.03
C ILE A 359 11.04 -6.67 -14.47
N VAL A 360 12.33 -6.55 -14.77
CA VAL A 360 12.88 -6.80 -16.09
C VAL A 360 13.02 -8.30 -16.32
N VAL A 361 12.41 -8.79 -17.41
CA VAL A 361 12.39 -10.22 -17.75
C VAL A 361 13.14 -10.57 -19.04
N GLY A 362 13.69 -9.56 -19.73
CA GLY A 362 14.53 -9.74 -20.93
C GLY A 362 14.45 -8.58 -21.92
N SER A 363 15.32 -8.57 -22.93
CA SER A 363 15.35 -7.55 -23.99
C SER A 363 15.30 -8.17 -25.40
N LYS A 364 14.17 -8.01 -26.10
CA LYS A 364 14.04 -7.78 -27.56
C LYS A 364 12.56 -7.88 -27.97
N GLU A 365 12.01 -6.74 -28.36
CA GLU A 365 10.83 -6.53 -29.23
C GLU A 365 9.48 -7.25 -28.97
N ARG A 366 9.36 -8.28 -28.11
CA ARG A 366 8.11 -9.06 -27.96
C ARG A 366 7.78 -9.64 -26.58
N GLY A 367 8.38 -9.16 -25.48
CA GLY A 367 7.99 -9.61 -24.14
C GLY A 367 8.25 -11.10 -23.84
N GLU A 368 9.13 -11.75 -24.60
CA GLU A 368 9.57 -13.12 -24.30
C GLU A 368 10.66 -13.11 -23.21
N PRO A 369 10.60 -14.01 -22.20
CA PRO A 369 11.57 -14.06 -21.12
C PRO A 369 12.95 -14.51 -21.62
N ILE A 370 13.95 -13.65 -21.45
CA ILE A 370 15.37 -13.95 -21.75
C ILE A 370 16.06 -14.38 -20.46
N GLY A 371 16.65 -15.57 -20.48
CA GLY A 371 17.19 -16.24 -19.29
C GLY A 371 18.48 -15.67 -18.75
N ASP A 372 18.95 -14.55 -19.30
CA ASP A 372 20.19 -13.92 -18.88
C ASP A 372 19.95 -12.95 -17.73
N VAL A 373 18.71 -12.45 -17.56
CA VAL A 373 18.33 -11.54 -16.46
C VAL A 373 17.55 -12.27 -15.35
N PRO A 374 17.64 -11.81 -14.08
CA PRO A 374 17.01 -12.50 -12.94
C PRO A 374 15.52 -12.77 -13.10
N GLY A 375 14.74 -11.77 -13.52
CA GLY A 375 13.28 -11.94 -13.72
C GLY A 375 12.96 -12.98 -14.79
N GLY A 376 13.71 -12.99 -15.91
CA GLY A 376 13.54 -13.95 -16.99
C GLY A 376 13.88 -15.39 -16.59
N ARG A 377 14.94 -15.58 -15.78
CA ARG A 377 15.26 -16.88 -15.17
C ARG A 377 14.12 -17.38 -14.28
N PHE A 378 13.61 -16.51 -13.42
CA PHE A 378 12.53 -16.85 -12.51
C PHE A 378 11.22 -17.21 -13.25
N MET A 379 10.87 -16.48 -14.31
CA MET A 379 9.73 -16.83 -15.17
C MET A 379 9.84 -18.24 -15.75
N ARG A 380 11.02 -18.64 -16.23
CA ARG A 380 11.26 -20.00 -16.75
C ARG A 380 11.18 -21.04 -15.64
N PHE A 381 11.74 -20.75 -14.47
CA PHE A 381 11.59 -21.61 -13.29
C PHE A 381 10.11 -21.88 -12.98
N LEU A 382 9.27 -20.84 -12.95
CA LEU A 382 7.82 -20.98 -12.75
C LEU A 382 7.14 -21.82 -13.85
N GLN A 383 7.56 -21.65 -15.10
CA GLN A 383 7.08 -22.48 -16.21
C GLN A 383 7.38 -23.97 -15.99
N THR A 384 8.57 -24.32 -15.48
CA THR A 384 8.91 -25.72 -15.15
C THR A 384 8.06 -26.30 -14.02
N LYS A 385 7.48 -25.44 -13.18
CA LYS A 385 6.55 -25.78 -12.08
C LYS A 385 5.08 -25.81 -12.54
N GLY A 386 4.79 -25.49 -13.81
CA GLY A 386 3.42 -25.40 -14.33
C GLY A 386 2.63 -24.18 -13.84
N ILE A 387 3.32 -23.13 -13.38
CA ILE A 387 2.73 -21.91 -12.86
C ILE A 387 2.75 -20.86 -13.98
N ALA A 388 1.61 -20.23 -14.27
CA ALA A 388 1.54 -19.15 -15.25
C ALA A 388 2.22 -17.90 -14.71
N CYS A 389 3.06 -17.25 -15.51
CA CYS A 389 3.76 -16.04 -15.13
C CYS A 389 3.59 -14.96 -16.20
N GLU A 390 3.24 -13.75 -15.80
CA GLU A 390 3.14 -12.58 -16.68
C GLU A 390 3.98 -11.44 -16.13
N ALA A 391 4.81 -10.85 -17.00
CA ALA A 391 5.48 -9.59 -16.72
C ALA A 391 4.56 -8.42 -17.07
N ARG A 392 4.58 -7.37 -16.24
CA ARG A 392 3.75 -6.17 -16.39
C ARG A 392 4.58 -4.93 -16.08
N LEU A 393 4.17 -3.80 -16.65
CA LEU A 393 4.68 -2.50 -16.22
C LEU A 393 4.31 -2.31 -14.73
N GLY A 394 5.27 -1.82 -13.96
CA GLY A 394 5.07 -1.44 -12.56
C GLY A 394 4.81 0.04 -12.44
N GLU A 395 4.57 0.50 -11.22
CA GLU A 395 4.49 1.92 -10.89
C GLU A 395 5.87 2.46 -10.46
N GLY A 396 6.11 3.76 -10.67
CA GLY A 396 7.26 4.45 -10.08
C GLY A 396 6.96 4.84 -8.63
N TYR A 397 7.97 4.82 -7.76
CA TYR A 397 7.86 5.36 -6.42
C TYR A 397 8.41 6.79 -6.40
N TRP A 398 7.53 7.79 -6.42
CA TRP A 398 7.94 9.18 -6.28
C TRP A 398 8.37 9.47 -4.83
N PHE A 399 9.45 10.22 -4.62
CA PHE A 399 9.88 10.64 -3.29
C PHE A 399 10.57 12.00 -3.31
N ASP A 400 10.55 12.67 -2.16
CA ASP A 400 11.34 13.86 -1.90
C ASP A 400 12.74 13.43 -1.47
N GLY A 401 13.78 13.84 -2.21
CA GLY A 401 15.15 13.45 -1.92
C GLY A 401 15.75 14.09 -0.67
N GLU A 402 15.20 15.21 -0.19
CA GLU A 402 15.66 15.85 1.06
C GLU A 402 15.23 15.04 2.29
N TYR A 403 14.00 14.52 2.28
CA TYR A 403 13.41 13.82 3.43
C TYR A 403 13.32 12.30 3.25
N GLY A 404 13.54 11.79 2.03
CA GLY A 404 13.40 10.37 1.69
C GLY A 404 11.95 9.89 1.83
N THR A 405 10.98 10.78 1.65
CA THR A 405 9.55 10.52 1.88
C THR A 405 8.79 10.50 0.56
N GLY A 406 7.88 9.54 0.37
CA GLY A 406 6.97 9.58 -0.78
C GLY A 406 5.96 10.71 -0.66
N PRO A 407 5.34 11.15 -1.77
CA PRO A 407 4.15 11.97 -1.66
C PRO A 407 3.12 11.14 -0.88
N PRO A 408 2.30 11.75 -0.02
CA PRO A 408 1.16 11.06 0.56
C PRO A 408 0.38 10.46 -0.62
N ALA A 409 -0.07 9.20 -0.53
CA ALA A 409 -0.86 8.61 -1.61
C ALA A 409 -1.99 9.58 -1.96
N GLU A 410 -1.84 10.31 -3.07
CA GLU A 410 -2.60 11.55 -3.23
C GLU A 410 -4.08 11.17 -3.19
N CYS A 411 -4.81 11.72 -2.22
CA CYS A 411 -6.25 11.47 -2.17
C CYS A 411 -6.90 11.99 -3.44
N ASP A 412 -6.25 12.93 -4.11
CA ASP A 412 -6.70 13.54 -5.33
C ASP A 412 -5.82 13.00 -6.45
N ALA A 413 -6.26 11.96 -7.14
CA ALA A 413 -5.86 11.84 -8.53
C ALA A 413 -6.55 13.00 -9.24
N ARG A 414 -5.94 14.19 -9.21
CA ARG A 414 -6.40 15.28 -10.07
C ARG A 414 -6.34 14.74 -11.50
N ASP A 415 -7.41 14.96 -12.26
CA ASP A 415 -7.20 15.24 -13.68
C ASP A 415 -6.22 16.40 -13.65
N ASP A 416 -4.99 16.09 -14.01
CA ASP A 416 -3.89 17.00 -13.89
C ASP A 416 -4.25 18.34 -14.56
N ASP A 417 -4.43 19.39 -13.76
CA ASP A 417 -4.16 20.76 -14.20
C ASP A 417 -2.73 20.85 -14.82
N TRP A 418 -1.88 19.85 -14.57
CA TRP A 418 -0.58 19.63 -15.21
C TRP A 418 -0.66 19.16 -16.67
N GLU A 419 -1.72 18.48 -17.14
CA GLU A 419 -1.91 18.13 -18.55
C GLU A 419 -2.26 19.37 -19.40
N GLU A 420 -3.01 20.34 -18.87
CA GLU A 420 -3.32 21.59 -19.59
C GLU A 420 -2.12 22.55 -19.67
N GLU A 421 -1.26 22.62 -18.65
CA GLU A 421 0.02 23.35 -18.74
C GLU A 421 1.03 22.66 -19.68
N LEU A 422 0.95 21.33 -19.81
CA LEU A 422 1.72 20.53 -20.77
C LEU A 422 1.32 20.80 -22.22
N LEU A 423 0.04 21.02 -22.53
CA LEU A 423 -0.41 21.34 -23.90
C LEU A 423 -0.18 22.80 -24.29
N ALA A 424 -0.22 23.73 -23.33
CA ALA A 424 0.00 25.15 -23.61
C ALA A 424 1.46 25.51 -23.93
N SER A 425 2.43 24.66 -23.57
CA SER A 425 3.86 24.89 -23.84
C SER A 425 4.34 24.37 -25.20
N VAL A 426 3.54 23.55 -25.90
CA VAL A 426 3.92 22.93 -27.19
C VAL A 426 3.58 23.82 -28.39
N ASP A 427 2.66 24.78 -28.25
CA ASP A 427 2.26 25.69 -29.36
C ASP A 427 3.12 26.96 -29.48
N GLY A 428 4.26 27.01 -28.80
CA GLY A 428 5.04 28.23 -28.60
C GLY A 428 6.46 28.24 -29.18
N GLN A 429 6.81 27.40 -30.16
CA GLN A 429 8.05 27.54 -30.95
C GLN A 429 8.07 26.64 -32.20
N LEU A 430 7.52 27.16 -33.29
CA LEU A 430 7.87 26.81 -34.67
C LEU A 430 8.21 28.09 -35.45
#